data_AF-A0A976H3H4-F1
#
_entry.id   AF-A0A976H3H4-F1
#
_cell.length_a   1.000
_cell.length_b   1.000
_cell.length_c   1.000
_cell.angle_alpha   90.00
_cell.angle_beta   90.00
_cell.angle_gamma   90.00
#
_symmetry.space_group_name_H-M   'P 1'
#
loop_
_entity.id
_entity.type
_entity.pdbx_description
1 polymer ?
#
loop_
_entity_poly.entity_id
_entity_poly.type
_entity_poly.pdbx_seq_one_letter_code
_entity_poly.pdbx_strand_id
1 'polypeptide(L)' 'MTLPQRLDLLEKLRQYLLSDEEQWVATQERAVRENPWFMPAFVHQSVAAIAQAYLDPVKLKAWLANQ' A
#
# COMPACT_ATOMS: atom_id res chain seq x y z
N MET A 1 3.76 -19.19 -8.07
CA MET A 1 3.30 -18.40 -6.89
C MET A 1 1.92 -18.89 -6.45
N THR A 2 1.81 -19.45 -5.25
CA THR A 2 0.58 -20.00 -4.65
C THR A 2 -0.29 -18.90 -4.01
N LEU A 3 -1.56 -19.17 -3.75
CA LEU A 3 -2.47 -18.21 -3.12
C LEU A 3 -1.96 -17.67 -1.76
N PRO A 4 -1.48 -18.52 -0.82
CA PRO A 4 -0.88 -18.04 0.43
C PRO A 4 0.32 -17.12 0.21
N GLN A 5 1.18 -17.41 -0.77
CA GLN A 5 2.32 -16.55 -1.10
C GLN A 5 1.86 -15.18 -1.62
N ARG A 6 0.76 -15.10 -2.36
CA ARG A 6 0.22 -13.81 -2.82
C ARG A 6 -0.30 -12.99 -1.65
N LEU A 7 -1.05 -13.62 -0.73
CA LEU A 7 -1.58 -12.95 0.46
C LEU A 7 -0.46 -12.41 1.36
N ASP A 8 0.60 -13.18 1.55
CA ASP A 8 1.79 -12.74 2.29
C ASP A 8 2.46 -11.52 1.63
N LEU A 9 2.62 -11.53 0.31
CA LEU A 9 3.19 -10.39 -0.42
C LEU A 9 2.31 -9.14 -0.35
N LEU A 10 0.98 -9.29 -0.41
CA LEU A 10 0.05 -8.16 -0.30
C LEU A 10 0.08 -7.56 1.10
N GLU A 11 0.16 -8.38 2.15
CA GLU A 11 0.31 -7.89 3.52
C GLU A 11 1.67 -7.19 3.73
N LYS A 12 2.76 -7.73 3.19
CA LYS A 12 4.07 -7.05 3.23
C LYS A 12 4.03 -5.71 2.50
N LEU A 13 3.36 -5.63 1.35
CA LEU A 13 3.19 -4.37 0.64
C LEU A 13 2.38 -3.37 1.47
N ARG A 14 1.30 -3.82 2.13
CA ARG A 14 0.52 -2.97 3.05
C ARG A 14 1.40 -2.39 4.15
N GLN A 15 2.21 -3.23 4.79
CA GLN A 15 3.11 -2.83 5.86
C GLN A 15 4.15 -1.82 5.37
N TYR A 16 4.77 -2.07 4.22
CA TYR A 16 5.73 -1.16 3.60
C TYR A 16 5.10 0.20 3.25
N LEU A 17 3.87 0.20 2.73
CA LEU A 17 3.16 1.44 2.39
C LEU A 17 2.76 2.27 3.62
N LEU A 18 2.52 1.62 4.77
CA LEU A 18 2.15 2.25 6.03
C LEU A 18 3.34 2.48 6.97
N SER A 19 4.56 2.11 6.57
CA SER A 19 5.76 2.30 7.37
C SER A 19 6.40 3.65 7.10
N ASP A 20 7.34 4.01 7.98
CA ASP A 20 8.24 5.15 7.81
C ASP A 20 9.62 4.67 7.30
N GLU A 21 9.67 3.61 6.49
CA GLU A 21 10.93 3.15 5.90
C GLU A 21 11.58 4.26 5.07
N GLU A 22 12.87 4.52 5.31
CA GLU A 22 13.60 5.65 4.73
C GLU A 22 13.52 5.67 3.20
N GLN A 23 13.63 4.50 2.56
CA GLN A 23 13.51 4.38 1.11
C GLN A 23 12.10 4.76 0.61
N TRP A 24 11.06 4.42 1.38
CA TRP A 24 9.68 4.75 1.03
C TRP A 24 9.43 6.25 1.15
N VAL A 25 9.83 6.85 2.27
CA VAL A 25 9.74 8.29 2.51
C VAL A 25 10.49 9.07 1.43
N ALA A 26 11.75 8.71 1.15
CA ALA A 26 12.56 9.36 0.12
C ALA A 26 11.92 9.24 -1.29
N THR A 27 11.22 8.14 -1.56
CA THR A 27 10.49 7.94 -2.82
C THR A 27 9.31 8.91 -2.93
N GLN A 28 8.54 9.08 -1.84
CA GLN A 28 7.43 10.04 -1.80
C GLN A 28 7.94 11.48 -1.96
N GLU A 29 9.01 11.85 -1.25
CA GLU A 29 9.63 13.18 -1.36
C GLU A 29 10.12 13.48 -2.78
N ARG A 30 10.77 12.49 -3.41
CA ARG A 30 11.17 12.59 -4.81
C ARG A 30 9.93 12.78 -5.71
N ALA A 31 8.87 11.99 -5.53
CA ALA A 31 7.66 12.12 -6.35
C ALA A 31 7.05 13.53 -6.27
N VAL A 32 6.97 14.09 -5.06
CA VAL A 32 6.48 15.47 -4.82
C VAL A 32 7.36 16.49 -5.54
N ARG A 33 8.69 16.35 -5.44
CA ARG A 33 9.66 17.28 -6.04
C ARG A 33 9.61 17.24 -7.57
N GLU A 34 9.52 16.05 -8.16
CA GLU A 34 9.52 15.89 -9.62
C GLU A 34 8.16 16.22 -10.24
N ASN A 35 7.06 16.07 -9.49
CA ASN A 35 5.72 16.36 -9.99
C ASN A 35 4.78 16.84 -8.86
N PRO A 36 4.40 18.14 -8.84
CA PRO A 36 3.51 18.72 -7.84
C PRO A 36 2.11 18.09 -7.74
N TRP A 37 1.69 17.25 -8.69
CA TRP A 37 0.45 16.47 -8.57
C TRP A 37 0.53 15.42 -7.46
N PHE A 38 1.73 14.97 -7.07
CA PHE A 38 1.93 14.10 -5.92
C PHE A 38 1.98 14.90 -4.62
N MET A 39 0.95 15.69 -4.34
CA MET A 39 0.86 16.43 -3.08
C MET A 39 0.93 15.45 -1.89
N PRO A 40 1.74 15.72 -0.84
CA PRO A 40 1.95 14.77 0.26
C PRO A 40 0.65 14.28 0.90
N ALA A 41 -0.32 15.18 1.10
CA ALA A 41 -1.63 14.84 1.65
C ALA A 41 -2.40 13.83 0.78
N PHE A 42 -2.36 13.98 -0.55
CA PHE A 42 -3.02 13.06 -1.48
C PHE A 42 -2.29 11.74 -1.62
N VAL A 43 -0.95 11.76 -1.61
CA VAL A 43 -0.15 10.52 -1.58
C VAL A 43 -0.48 9.74 -0.32
N HIS A 44 -0.43 10.36 0.85
CA HIS A 44 -0.74 9.72 2.12
C HIS A 44 -2.18 9.18 2.14
N GLN A 45 -3.18 9.98 1.73
CA GLN A 45 -4.56 9.54 1.67
C GLN A 45 -4.77 8.35 0.72
N SER A 46 -4.16 8.39 -0.46
CA SER A 46 -4.31 7.34 -1.47
C SER A 46 -3.64 6.04 -1.02
N VAL A 47 -2.44 6.15 -0.46
CA VAL A 47 -1.67 5.02 0.09
C VAL A 47 -2.43 4.37 1.25
N ALA A 48 -2.95 5.17 2.18
CA ALA A 48 -3.79 4.68 3.28
C ALA A 48 -5.05 3.98 2.75
N ALA A 49 -5.74 4.57 1.76
CA ALA A 49 -6.91 3.97 1.15
C ALA A 49 -6.57 2.62 0.47
N ILE A 50 -5.45 2.54 -0.26
CA ILE A 50 -4.99 1.30 -0.88
C ILE A 50 -4.72 0.23 0.18
N ALA A 51 -3.94 0.58 1.20
CA ALA A 51 -3.54 -0.31 2.29
C ALA A 51 -4.76 -0.84 3.06
N GLN A 52 -5.77 0.00 3.30
CA GLN A 52 -6.94 -0.36 4.10
C GLN A 52 -8.06 -1.02 3.29
N ALA A 53 -8.20 -0.71 2.00
CA ALA A 53 -9.31 -1.22 1.18
C ALA A 53 -8.93 -2.50 0.43
N TYR A 54 -7.70 -2.59 -0.09
CA TYR A 54 -7.30 -3.64 -1.03
C TYR A 54 -6.22 -4.58 -0.49
N LEU A 55 -5.40 -4.11 0.45
CA LEU A 55 -4.30 -4.90 0.99
C LEU A 55 -4.56 -5.43 2.41
N ASP A 56 -5.70 -5.08 3.01
CA ASP A 56 -6.07 -5.58 4.32
C ASP A 56 -6.34 -7.10 4.26
N PRO A 57 -5.69 -7.90 5.12
CA PRO A 57 -5.72 -9.35 5.03
C PRO A 57 -7.08 -9.92 5.43
N VAL A 58 -7.85 -9.21 6.25
CA VAL A 58 -9.22 -9.60 6.59
C VAL A 58 -10.12 -9.40 5.38
N LYS A 59 -10.04 -8.24 4.72
CA LYS A 59 -10.82 -7.94 3.51
C LYS A 59 -10.45 -8.86 2.35
N LEU A 60 -9.17 -9.13 2.14
CA LEU A 60 -8.69 -10.06 1.11
C LEU A 60 -9.22 -11.48 1.32
N LYS A 61 -9.16 -12.00 2.55
CA LYS A 61 -9.71 -13.32 2.87
C LYS A 61 -11.22 -13.37 2.70
N ALA A 62 -11.94 -12.32 3.12
CA ALA A 62 -13.38 -12.22 2.93
C ALA A 62 -13.77 -12.19 1.44
N TRP A 63 -13.03 -11.44 0.62
CA TRP A 63 -13.25 -11.42 -0.83
C TRP A 63 -13.03 -12.79 -1.48
N LEU A 64 -11.98 -13.51 -1.08
CA LEU A 64 -11.70 -14.87 -1.58
C LEU A 64 -12.76 -15.90 -1.16
N ALA A 65 -13.39 -15.71 0.00
CA ALA A 65 -14.44 -16.59 0.49
C ALA A 65 -15.79 -16.38 -0.21
N ASN A 66 -15.99 -15.22 -0.86
CA ASN A 66 -17.20 -14.85 -1.59
C ASN A 66 -17.08 -15.09 -3.11
N GLN A 67 -16.11 -15.90 -3.56
CA GLN A 67 -15.86 -16.27 -4.95
C GLN A 67 -16.54 -17.59 -5.33
#